data_AF-A0A959JNM6-F1
#
_entry.id   AF-A0A959JNM6-F1
#
_cell.length_a   1.000
_cell.length_b   1.000
_cell.length_c   1.000
_cell.angle_alpha   90.00
_cell.angle_beta   90.00
_cell.angle_gamma   90.00
#
_symmetry.space_group_name_H-M   'P 1'
#
loop_
_entity.id
_entity.type
_entity.pdbx_description
1 polymer ?
#
loop_
_entity_poly.entity_id
_entity_poly.type
_entity_poly.pdbx_seq_one_letter_code
_entity_poly.pdbx_strand_id
1 'polypeptide(L)'
;MKHPLKAIYCNQYYELKPKGKAHSAKENGTALSAVAVMLLVFATFLITISFFPDVEKASRDLIQDVFGIKTGKSAGKILGLFLVFISWPFVRYTVGTEHSYQETISAFEALGPEEQQKVSKYGLWSFVATIGIFALAFLIFFIMN
;
A
#
# COMPACT_ATOMS: atom_id res chain seq x y z
N MET A 1 -3.55 -15.49 -12.16
CA MET A 1 -2.80 -14.79 -11.10
C MET A 1 -3.78 -13.91 -10.30
N LYS A 2 -4.10 -14.23 -9.04
CA LYS A 2 -5.16 -13.55 -8.25
C LYS A 2 -4.67 -12.79 -7.01
N HIS A 3 -3.37 -12.64 -6.83
CA HIS A 3 -2.81 -11.92 -5.69
C HIS A 3 -2.69 -10.42 -6.01
N PRO A 4 -3.34 -9.49 -5.28
CA PRO A 4 -3.37 -8.06 -5.61
C PRO A 4 -1.98 -7.44 -5.80
N LEU A 5 -1.05 -7.70 -4.87
CA LEU A 5 0.31 -7.13 -4.95
C LEU A 5 1.06 -7.61 -6.20
N LYS A 6 1.03 -8.92 -6.52
CA LYS A 6 1.62 -9.46 -7.75
C LYS A 6 0.96 -8.85 -9.00
N ALA A 7 -0.36 -8.68 -8.99
CA ALA A 7 -1.08 -8.06 -10.09
C ALA A 7 -0.70 -6.59 -10.31
N ILE A 8 -0.34 -5.83 -9.25
CA ILE A 8 0.20 -4.47 -9.37
C ILE A 8 1.54 -4.50 -10.13
N TYR A 9 2.44 -5.45 -9.87
CA TYR A 9 3.68 -5.61 -10.65
C TYR A 9 3.38 -5.92 -12.12
N CYS A 10 2.46 -6.84 -12.38
CA CYS A 10 2.06 -7.19 -13.75
C CYS A 10 1.46 -5.99 -14.48
N ASN A 11 0.67 -5.17 -13.79
CA ASN A 11 0.13 -3.93 -14.35
C ASN A 11 1.24 -2.96 -14.76
N GLN A 12 2.19 -2.68 -13.86
CA GLN A 12 3.31 -1.79 -14.15
C GLN A 12 4.20 -2.32 -15.27
N TYR A 13 4.45 -3.64 -15.28
CA TYR A 13 5.22 -4.28 -16.33
C TYR A 13 4.52 -4.19 -17.69
N TYR A 14 3.23 -4.54 -17.75
CA TYR A 14 2.42 -4.46 -18.96
C TYR A 14 2.39 -3.04 -19.55
N GLU A 15 2.34 -2.00 -18.70
CA GLU A 15 2.30 -0.61 -19.15
C GLU A 15 3.66 -0.08 -19.61
N LEU A 16 4.75 -0.50 -18.95
CA LEU A 16 6.08 0.08 -19.16
C LEU A 16 6.95 -0.73 -20.11
N LYS A 17 6.73 -2.04 -20.25
CA LYS A 17 7.49 -2.89 -21.19
C LYS A 17 7.42 -2.37 -22.63
N PRO A 18 6.24 -2.04 -23.21
CA PRO A 18 6.16 -1.51 -24.58
C PRO A 18 6.88 -0.17 -24.76
N LYS A 19 7.12 0.56 -23.66
CA LYS A 19 7.81 1.85 -23.62
C LYS A 19 9.33 1.71 -23.42
N GLY A 20 9.86 0.48 -23.40
CA GLY A 20 11.28 0.21 -23.12
C GLY A 20 11.69 0.42 -21.66
N LYS A 21 10.73 0.50 -20.72
CA LYS A 21 10.95 0.84 -19.30
C LYS A 21 10.68 -0.34 -18.35
N ALA A 22 10.93 -1.57 -18.82
CA ALA A 22 10.70 -2.78 -18.03
C ALA A 22 11.45 -2.78 -16.69
N HIS A 23 12.68 -2.25 -16.65
CA HIS A 23 13.45 -2.10 -15.40
C HIS A 23 12.69 -1.25 -14.35
N SER A 24 12.13 -0.12 -14.77
CA SER A 24 11.37 0.78 -13.88
C SER A 24 10.06 0.16 -13.38
N ALA A 25 9.54 -0.88 -14.04
CA ALA A 25 8.30 -1.53 -13.64
C ALA A 25 8.39 -2.22 -12.28
N LYS A 26 9.57 -2.77 -11.94
CA LYS A 26 9.79 -3.36 -10.62
C LYS A 26 9.73 -2.29 -9.52
N GLU A 27 10.46 -1.20 -9.70
CA GLU A 27 10.53 -0.11 -8.73
C GLU A 27 9.16 0.53 -8.52
N ASN A 28 8.45 0.82 -9.61
CA ASN A 28 7.09 1.34 -9.56
C ASN A 28 6.11 0.35 -8.92
N GLY A 29 6.18 -0.93 -9.29
CA GLY A 29 5.35 -1.98 -8.70
C GLY A 29 5.58 -2.13 -7.19
N THR A 30 6.85 -2.01 -6.76
CA THR A 30 7.23 -2.02 -5.35
C THR A 30 6.66 -0.80 -4.62
N ALA A 31 6.82 0.39 -5.19
CA ALA A 31 6.34 1.62 -4.59
C ALA A 31 4.82 1.65 -4.47
N LEU A 32 4.10 1.30 -5.53
CA LEU A 32 2.63 1.23 -5.51
C LEU A 32 2.14 0.17 -4.53
N SER A 33 2.78 -0.99 -4.46
CA SER A 33 2.46 -2.02 -3.48
C SER A 33 2.70 -1.54 -2.04
N ALA A 34 3.79 -0.82 -1.79
CA ALA A 34 4.10 -0.24 -0.48
C ALA A 34 3.05 0.81 -0.08
N VAL A 35 2.69 1.70 -1.01
CA VAL A 35 1.61 2.68 -0.80
C VAL A 35 0.27 1.97 -0.52
N ALA A 36 -0.07 0.92 -1.27
CA ALA A 36 -1.31 0.18 -1.05
C ALA A 36 -1.36 -0.44 0.36
N VAL A 37 -0.28 -1.12 0.77
CA VAL A 37 -0.18 -1.69 2.12
C VAL A 37 -0.25 -0.59 3.19
N MET A 38 0.45 0.53 2.99
CA MET A 38 0.42 1.66 3.91
C MET A 38 -0.99 2.23 4.07
N LEU A 39 -1.72 2.43 2.97
CA LEU A 39 -3.10 2.92 3.00
C LEU A 39 -4.03 1.96 3.73
N LEU A 40 -3.87 0.64 3.57
CA LEU A 40 -4.67 -0.34 4.30
C LEU A 40 -4.37 -0.32 5.80
N VAL A 41 -3.10 -0.26 6.20
CA VAL A 41 -2.72 -0.15 7.62
C VAL A 41 -3.29 1.13 8.24
N PHE A 42 -3.19 2.26 7.52
CA PHE A 42 -3.79 3.52 7.94
C PHE A 42 -5.31 3.44 8.05
N ALA A 43 -5.98 2.86 7.06
CA ALA A 43 -7.43 2.69 7.08
C ALA A 43 -7.87 1.86 8.29
N THR A 44 -7.18 0.76 8.57
CA THR A 44 -7.42 -0.06 9.76
C THR A 44 -7.22 0.76 11.04
N PHE A 45 -6.12 1.51 11.15
CA PHE A 45 -5.87 2.35 12.31
C PHE A 45 -6.97 3.40 12.54
N LEU A 46 -7.37 4.13 11.48
CA LEU A 46 -8.45 5.13 11.55
C LEU A 46 -9.78 4.52 11.99
N ILE A 47 -10.13 3.35 11.43
CA ILE A 47 -11.33 2.62 11.85
C ILE A 47 -11.22 2.23 13.33
N THR A 48 -10.10 1.67 13.76
CA THR A 48 -9.91 1.25 15.16
C THR A 48 -10.10 2.43 16.12
N ILE A 49 -9.45 3.56 15.90
CA ILE A 49 -9.60 4.71 16.82
C ILE A 49 -11.02 5.31 16.79
N SER A 50 -11.75 5.14 15.70
CA SER A 50 -13.14 5.61 15.59
C SER A 50 -14.10 4.81 16.46
N PHE A 51 -13.87 3.50 16.63
CA PHE A 51 -14.73 2.62 17.44
C PHE A 51 -14.19 2.34 18.85
N PHE A 52 -12.91 2.62 19.10
CA PHE A 52 -12.24 2.34 20.38
C PHE A 52 -11.48 3.58 20.88
N PRO A 53 -12.17 4.52 21.59
CA PRO A 53 -11.57 5.77 22.06
C PRO A 53 -10.35 5.58 22.97
N ASP A 54 -10.30 4.47 23.73
CA ASP A 54 -9.15 4.13 24.57
C ASP A 54 -7.86 3.90 23.75
N VAL A 55 -7.99 3.39 22.52
CA VAL A 55 -6.86 3.22 21.60
C VAL A 55 -6.37 4.58 21.10
N GLU A 56 -7.30 5.51 20.81
CA GLU A 56 -6.93 6.88 20.44
C GLU A 56 -6.12 7.54 21.56
N LYS A 57 -6.64 7.49 22.79
CA LYS A 57 -5.96 8.03 23.97
C LYS A 57 -4.59 7.40 24.19
N ALA A 58 -4.50 6.07 24.19
CA ALA A 58 -3.24 5.35 24.36
C ALA A 58 -2.21 5.70 23.28
N SER A 59 -2.65 5.90 22.03
CA SER A 59 -1.76 6.31 20.95
C SER A 59 -1.23 7.74 21.10
N ARG A 60 -2.06 8.67 21.59
CA ARG A 60 -1.65 10.05 21.91
C ARG A 60 -0.67 10.09 23.07
N ASP A 61 -0.97 9.35 24.14
CA ASP A 61 -0.12 9.26 25.33
C ASP A 61 1.26 8.67 24.96
N LEU A 62 1.30 7.59 24.16
CA LEU A 62 2.56 7.01 23.67
C LEU A 62 3.39 8.02 22.85
N ILE A 63 2.76 8.77 21.95
CA ILE A 63 3.47 9.77 21.14
C ILE A 63 4.01 10.89 22.03
N GLN A 64 3.24 11.32 23.02
CA GLN A 64 3.67 12.33 23.98
C GLN A 64 4.84 11.82 24.83
N ASP A 65 4.79 10.58 25.31
CA ASP A 65 5.80 10.01 26.20
C ASP A 65 7.12 9.71 25.48
N VAL A 66 7.05 9.19 24.24
CA VAL A 66 8.25 8.81 23.47
C VAL A 66 8.88 10.01 22.76
N PHE A 67 8.06 10.93 22.23
CA PHE A 67 8.54 12.01 21.37
C PHE A 67 8.35 13.42 21.96
N GLY A 68 7.69 13.57 23.12
CA GLY A 68 7.43 14.87 23.74
C GLY A 68 6.44 15.75 22.98
N ILE A 69 5.68 15.18 22.03
CA ILE A 69 4.85 15.95 21.09
C ILE A 69 3.45 16.17 21.64
N LYS A 70 3.05 17.44 21.76
CA LYS A 70 1.71 17.86 22.20
C LYS A 70 0.80 18.37 21.06
N THR A 71 1.34 18.55 19.85
CA THR A 71 0.59 19.10 18.71
C THR A 71 0.15 18.01 17.75
N GLY A 72 -1.15 17.97 17.40
CA GLY A 72 -1.72 16.97 16.50
C GLY A 72 -1.05 16.92 15.11
N LYS A 73 -0.62 18.08 14.58
CA LYS A 73 0.09 18.15 13.29
C LYS A 73 1.44 17.42 13.32
N SER A 74 2.17 17.50 14.42
CA SER A 74 3.48 16.86 14.55
C SER A 74 3.32 15.37 14.88
N ALA A 75 2.32 15.01 15.70
CA ALA A 75 1.96 13.63 15.99
C ALA A 75 1.59 12.86 14.71
N GLY A 76 0.76 13.47 13.86
CA GLY A 76 0.41 12.89 12.56
C GLY A 76 1.61 12.67 11.62
N LYS A 77 2.59 13.58 11.63
CA LYS A 77 3.84 13.40 10.85
C LYS A 77 4.68 12.22 11.34
N ILE A 78 4.83 12.06 12.65
CA ILE A 78 5.59 10.94 13.22
C ILE A 78 4.89 9.61 12.94
N LEU A 79 3.58 9.55 13.14
CA LEU A 79 2.79 8.35 12.80
C LEU A 79 2.95 7.98 11.32
N GLY A 80 2.84 8.96 10.42
CA GLY A 80 3.04 8.72 8.99
C GLY A 80 4.46 8.24 8.67
N LEU A 81 5.48 8.86 9.25
CA LEU A 81 6.86 8.45 9.04
C LEU A 81 7.10 7.02 9.54
N PHE A 82 6.60 6.67 10.72
CA PHE A 82 6.71 5.34 11.30
C PHE A 82 6.05 4.29 10.39
N LEU A 83 4.86 4.58 9.87
CA LEU A 83 4.15 3.69 8.97
C LEU A 83 4.86 3.52 7.63
N VAL A 84 5.50 4.57 7.09
CA VAL A 84 6.36 4.46 5.90
C VAL A 84 7.57 3.56 6.20
N PHE A 85 8.23 3.78 7.34
CA PHE A 85 9.40 3.01 7.76
C PHE A 85 9.13 1.53 7.98
N ILE A 86 7.89 1.15 8.29
CA ILE A 86 7.50 -0.26 8.42
C ILE A 86 7.04 -0.84 7.08
N SER A 87 6.14 -0.15 6.38
CA SER A 87 5.50 -0.67 5.18
C SER A 87 6.46 -0.81 4.00
N TRP A 88 7.39 0.13 3.83
CA TRP A 88 8.33 0.08 2.71
C TRP A 88 9.31 -1.09 2.79
N PRO A 89 10.06 -1.29 3.90
CA PRO A 89 10.92 -2.47 4.05
C PRO A 89 10.13 -3.77 4.00
N PHE A 90 8.95 -3.82 4.61
CA PHE A 90 8.09 -5.01 4.57
C PHE A 90 7.81 -5.42 3.13
N VAL A 91 7.31 -4.52 2.28
CA VAL A 91 7.03 -4.84 0.88
C VAL A 91 8.32 -5.14 0.09
N ARG A 92 9.38 -4.35 0.29
CA ARG A 92 10.65 -4.51 -0.43
C ARG A 92 11.31 -5.86 -0.17
N TYR A 93 11.28 -6.35 1.07
CA TYR A 93 11.95 -7.60 1.47
C TYR A 93 11.06 -8.84 1.38
N THR A 94 9.74 -8.69 1.18
CA THR A 94 8.83 -9.83 0.99
C THR A 94 8.49 -10.01 -0.49
N VAL A 95 7.65 -9.13 -1.03
CA VAL A 95 7.06 -9.26 -2.37
C VAL A 95 7.88 -8.58 -3.46
N GLY A 96 8.67 -7.56 -3.11
CA GLY A 96 9.49 -6.77 -4.04
C GLY A 96 10.92 -7.26 -4.25
N THR A 97 11.23 -8.48 -3.78
CA THR A 97 12.51 -9.14 -4.06
C THR A 97 12.67 -9.39 -5.56
N GLU A 98 13.92 -9.42 -6.04
CA GLU A 98 14.18 -9.72 -7.47
C GLU A 98 13.61 -11.08 -7.86
N HIS A 99 13.81 -12.09 -7.01
CA HIS A 99 13.28 -13.44 -7.23
C HIS A 99 11.74 -13.44 -7.38
N SER A 100 11.02 -12.83 -6.42
CA SER A 100 9.55 -12.74 -6.46
C SER A 100 9.07 -12.00 -7.71
N TYR A 101 9.76 -10.93 -8.08
CA TYR A 101 9.45 -10.15 -9.29
C TYR A 101 9.62 -10.99 -10.55
N GLN A 102 10.77 -11.63 -10.75
CA GLN A 102 11.04 -12.45 -11.93
C GLN A 102 10.07 -13.62 -12.04
N GLU A 103 9.83 -14.35 -10.94
CA GLU A 103 8.83 -15.43 -10.91
C GLU A 103 7.44 -14.94 -11.32
N THR A 104 7.03 -13.78 -10.80
CA THR A 104 5.74 -13.17 -11.12
C THR A 104 5.64 -12.76 -12.58
N ILE A 105 6.67 -12.11 -13.13
CA ILE A 105 6.67 -11.65 -14.53
C ILE A 105 6.79 -12.83 -15.49
N SER A 106 7.63 -13.83 -15.23
CA SER A 106 7.70 -15.03 -16.06
C SER A 106 6.35 -15.76 -16.13
N ALA A 107 5.65 -15.90 -14.98
CA ALA A 107 4.31 -16.46 -14.95
C ALA A 107 3.28 -15.59 -15.68
N PHE A 108 3.47 -14.27 -15.73
CA PHE A 108 2.60 -13.35 -16.43
C PHE A 108 2.82 -13.39 -17.95
N GLU A 109 4.08 -13.46 -18.39
CA GLU A 109 4.44 -13.54 -19.82
C GLU A 109 4.03 -14.86 -20.47
N ALA A 110 3.95 -15.93 -19.68
CA ALA A 110 3.43 -17.22 -20.13
C ALA A 110 1.91 -17.18 -20.45
N LEU A 111 1.19 -16.14 -20.04
CA LEU A 111 -0.24 -15.98 -20.33
C LEU A 111 -0.46 -15.41 -21.74
N GLY A 112 -1.62 -15.71 -22.34
CA GLY A 112 -2.04 -15.09 -23.59
C GLY A 112 -2.29 -13.59 -23.45
N PRO A 113 -2.23 -12.79 -24.55
CA PRO A 113 -2.35 -11.33 -24.50
C PRO A 113 -3.63 -10.82 -23.81
N GLU A 114 -4.77 -11.48 -24.04
CA GLU A 114 -6.03 -11.12 -23.39
C GLU A 114 -5.98 -11.31 -21.87
N GLU A 115 -5.39 -12.41 -21.41
CA GLU A 115 -5.25 -12.70 -19.99
C GLU A 115 -4.27 -11.76 -19.30
N GLN A 116 -3.18 -11.40 -19.99
CA GLN A 116 -2.24 -10.38 -19.53
C GLN A 116 -2.95 -9.04 -19.30
N GLN A 117 -3.79 -8.63 -20.24
CA GLN A 117 -4.58 -7.41 -20.11
C GLN A 117 -5.57 -7.49 -18.92
N LYS A 118 -6.24 -8.63 -18.73
CA LYS A 118 -7.15 -8.85 -17.59
C LYS A 118 -6.42 -8.76 -16.25
N VAL A 119 -5.28 -9.41 -16.11
CA VAL A 119 -4.47 -9.36 -14.87
C VAL A 119 -3.91 -7.96 -14.63
N SER A 120 -3.47 -7.25 -15.69
CA SER A 120 -3.05 -5.86 -15.59
C SER A 120 -4.18 -4.95 -15.09
N LYS A 121 -5.39 -5.06 -15.68
CA LYS A 121 -6.57 -4.31 -15.21
C LYS A 121 -6.94 -4.66 -13.77
N TYR A 122 -6.84 -5.93 -13.39
CA TYR A 122 -7.07 -6.37 -12.02
C TYR A 122 -6.08 -5.73 -11.03
N GLY A 123 -4.80 -5.60 -11.39
CA GLY A 123 -3.81 -4.88 -10.58
C GLY A 123 -4.18 -3.43 -10.35
N LEU A 124 -4.57 -2.71 -11.42
CA LEU A 124 -5.03 -1.33 -11.34
C LEU A 124 -6.28 -1.21 -10.45
N TRP A 125 -7.31 -2.02 -10.69
CA TRP A 125 -8.54 -1.99 -9.91
C TRP A 125 -8.32 -2.35 -8.43
N SER A 126 -7.40 -3.25 -8.14
CA SER A 126 -7.03 -3.56 -6.75
C SER A 126 -6.40 -2.36 -6.03
N PHE A 127 -5.56 -1.60 -6.72
CA PHE A 127 -4.99 -0.37 -6.19
C PHE A 127 -6.05 0.73 -6.01
N VAL A 128 -6.92 0.93 -7.01
CA VAL A 128 -8.03 1.91 -6.92
C VAL A 128 -9.00 1.54 -5.78
N ALA A 129 -9.34 0.25 -5.62
CA ALA A 129 -10.16 -0.22 -4.52
C ALA A 129 -9.52 0.07 -3.16
N THR A 130 -8.20 -0.05 -3.06
CA THR A 130 -7.45 0.32 -1.84
C THR A 130 -7.59 1.80 -1.50
N ILE A 131 -7.51 2.69 -2.50
CA ILE A 131 -7.78 4.13 -2.31
C ILE A 131 -9.22 4.35 -1.83
N GLY A 132 -10.19 3.66 -2.43
CA GLY A 132 -11.61 3.73 -2.03
C GLY A 132 -11.84 3.31 -0.58
N ILE A 133 -11.24 2.20 -0.14
CA ILE A 133 -11.30 1.73 1.25
C ILE A 133 -10.72 2.77 2.20
N PHE A 134 -9.55 3.35 1.86
CA PHE A 134 -8.94 4.38 2.68
C PHE A 134 -9.82 5.65 2.77
N ALA A 135 -10.38 6.11 1.64
CA ALA A 135 -11.28 7.26 1.63
C ALA A 135 -12.53 7.02 2.49
N LEU A 136 -13.10 5.82 2.45
CA LEU A 136 -14.23 5.44 3.30
C LEU A 136 -13.84 5.43 4.78
N ALA A 137 -12.70 4.82 5.14
CA ALA A 137 -12.20 4.80 6.50
C ALA A 137 -11.96 6.23 7.05
N PHE A 138 -11.41 7.11 6.20
CA PHE A 138 -11.21 8.52 6.54
C PHE A 138 -12.54 9.25 6.76
N LEU A 139 -13.54 9.00 5.93
CA LEU A 139 -14.88 9.58 6.09
C LEU A 139 -15.54 9.11 7.39
N ILE A 140 -15.45 7.82 7.70
CA ILE A 140 -15.96 7.26 8.97
C ILE A 140 -15.31 7.97 10.15
N PHE A 141 -13.97 8.06 10.15
CA PHE A 141 -13.22 8.74 11.20
C PHE A 141 -13.68 10.18 11.39
N PHE A 142 -13.85 10.93 10.29
CA PHE A 142 -14.28 12.33 10.31
C PHE A 142 -15.73 12.52 10.79
N ILE A 143 -16.62 11.56 10.54
CA ILE A 143 -18.02 11.64 11.02
C ILE A 143 -18.11 11.32 12.52
N MET A 144 -17.25 10.42 13.01
CA MET A 144 -17.32 9.90 14.38
C MET A 144 -16.51 10.71 15.40
N ASN A 145 -15.57 11.57 14.97
CA ASN A 145 -14.66 12.34 15.82
C ASN A 145 -14.60 13.80 15.38
#